data_AF-A0A2W4SEY5-F1
#
_entry.id   AF-A0A2W4SEY5-F1
#
_cell.length_a   1.000
_cell.length_b   1.000
_cell.length_c   1.000
_cell.angle_alpha   90.00
_cell.angle_beta   90.00
_cell.angle_gamma   90.00
#
_symmetry.space_group_name_H-M   'P 1'
#
loop_
_entity.id
_entity.type
_entity.pdbx_description
1 polymer ?
#
loop_
_entity_poly.entity_id
_entity_poly.type
_entity_poly.pdbx_seq_one_letter_code
_entity_poly.pdbx_strand_id
1 'polypeptide(L)'
;MPEASDGFDLLRGGKLLEDAAAAYGRPLAPEEFWWLGVGLAAATLAEMDGREFAVRRIQHLLTRLGSGDPDEWFEQFHNELAALDAEGLLWPLYARDDQGKMARTEAAVAPGFDARSGWALALAHLAIARAVNQDQPEAIPALAEVVADLVEGGRPDAHLPRLMAALGHSGEPAGEP
;
A
#
# COMPACT_ATOMS: atom_id res chain seq x y z
N MET A 1 -17.93 5.56 -25.45
CA MET A 1 -16.97 4.86 -24.58
C MET A 1 -16.73 5.79 -23.41
N PRO A 2 -16.96 5.40 -22.15
CA PRO A 2 -16.59 6.26 -21.05
C PRO A 2 -15.06 6.32 -21.00
N GLU A 3 -14.54 7.54 -21.07
CA GLU A 3 -13.15 7.88 -20.80
C GLU A 3 -12.84 7.44 -19.36
N ALA A 4 -11.65 6.87 -19.17
CA ALA A 4 -11.15 6.41 -17.90
C ALA A 4 -11.44 7.46 -16.81
N SER A 5 -12.24 7.10 -15.80
CA SER A 5 -12.33 7.93 -14.60
C SER A 5 -10.91 8.12 -14.08
N ASP A 6 -10.55 9.36 -13.74
CA ASP A 6 -9.27 9.80 -13.20
C ASP A 6 -8.67 8.77 -12.24
N GLY A 7 -7.98 7.78 -12.81
CA GLY A 7 -7.31 6.74 -12.05
C GLY A 7 -6.25 7.46 -11.25
N PHE A 8 -6.35 7.33 -9.93
CA PHE A 8 -5.37 7.83 -8.97
C PHE A 8 -3.98 7.82 -9.61
N ASP A 9 -3.42 9.00 -9.91
CA ASP A 9 -2.13 9.09 -10.59
C ASP A 9 -1.08 8.44 -9.69
N LEU A 10 -0.83 7.15 -9.93
CA LEU A 10 0.01 6.29 -9.12
C LEU A 10 1.42 6.86 -9.02
N LEU A 11 1.85 7.70 -9.98
CA LEU A 11 3.14 8.38 -9.99
C LEU A 11 3.16 9.64 -9.10
N ARG A 12 2.02 10.29 -8.86
CA ARG A 12 1.90 11.37 -7.86
C ARG A 12 1.75 10.84 -6.42
N GLY A 13 1.57 9.54 -6.24
CA GLY A 13 1.29 8.91 -4.94
C GLY A 13 2.30 9.22 -3.83
N GLY A 14 3.61 9.31 -4.15
CA GLY A 14 4.64 9.64 -3.16
C GLY A 14 4.48 11.04 -2.58
N LYS A 15 4.23 12.04 -3.44
CA LYS A 15 3.97 13.41 -3.00
C LYS A 15 2.65 13.52 -2.25
N LEU A 16 1.62 12.78 -2.65
CA LEU A 16 0.35 12.73 -1.92
C LEU A 16 0.51 12.16 -0.51
N LEU A 17 1.39 11.16 -0.35
CA LEU A 17 1.73 10.60 0.97
C LEU A 17 2.54 11.58 1.82
N GLU A 18 3.47 12.33 1.23
CA GLU A 18 4.19 13.42 1.91
C GLU A 18 3.24 14.55 2.34
N ASP A 19 2.36 14.99 1.44
CA ASP A 19 1.36 16.02 1.71
C ASP A 19 0.34 15.56 2.77
N ALA A 20 -0.08 14.30 2.72
CA ALA A 20 -0.93 13.69 3.75
C ALA A 20 -0.20 13.61 5.09
N ALA A 21 1.08 13.22 5.10
CA ALA A 21 1.89 13.19 6.31
C ALA A 21 2.02 14.59 6.93
N ALA A 22 2.21 15.63 6.11
CA ALA A 22 2.26 17.02 6.56
C ALA A 22 0.92 17.49 7.15
N ALA A 23 -0.21 17.00 6.64
CA ALA A 23 -1.55 17.37 7.12
C ALA A 23 -1.82 16.93 8.57
N TYR A 24 -1.13 15.91 9.09
CA TYR A 24 -1.26 15.51 10.50
C TYR A 24 -0.64 16.51 11.48
N GLY A 25 0.16 17.47 10.99
CA GLY A 25 0.77 18.51 11.83
C GLY A 25 1.78 18.00 12.86
N ARG A 26 2.24 16.75 12.74
CA ARG A 26 3.24 16.12 13.60
C ARG A 26 4.13 15.15 12.80
N PRO A 27 5.32 14.80 13.31
CA PRO A 27 6.08 13.69 12.77
C PRO A 27 5.29 12.37 12.89
N LEU A 28 5.38 11.54 11.85
CA LEU A 28 4.84 10.19 11.84
C LEU A 28 5.93 9.16 12.16
N ALA A 29 5.54 8.09 12.85
CA ALA A 29 6.41 6.93 13.07
C ALA A 29 6.50 6.07 11.79
N PRO A 30 7.55 5.22 11.66
CA PRO A 30 7.70 4.32 10.51
C PRO A 30 6.48 3.44 10.23
N GLU A 31 5.88 2.89 11.29
CA GLU A 31 4.67 2.06 11.17
C GLU A 31 3.45 2.87 10.71
N GLU A 32 3.38 4.17 11.01
CA GLU A 32 2.31 5.04 10.52
C GLU A 32 2.46 5.32 9.02
N PHE A 33 3.69 5.47 8.53
CA PHE A 33 3.94 5.52 7.08
C PHE A 33 3.60 4.20 6.38
N TRP A 34 3.87 3.06 7.03
CA TRP A 34 3.45 1.76 6.54
C TRP A 34 1.92 1.67 6.42
N TRP A 35 1.18 2.08 7.46
CA TRP A 35 -0.29 2.14 7.42
C TRP A 35 -0.85 3.07 6.34
N LEU A 36 -0.21 4.21 6.09
CA LEU A 36 -0.58 5.09 4.98
C LEU A 36 -0.37 4.40 3.61
N GLY A 37 0.73 3.67 3.43
CA GLY A 37 1.00 2.89 2.22
C GLY A 37 -0.01 1.77 1.99
N VAL A 38 -0.29 0.98 3.03
CA VAL A 38 -1.30 -0.10 2.98
C VAL A 38 -2.69 0.47 2.71
N GLY A 39 -3.08 1.53 3.41
CA GLY A 39 -4.37 2.19 3.21
C GLY A 39 -4.53 2.77 1.80
N LEU A 40 -3.45 3.31 1.22
CA LEU A 40 -3.45 3.76 -0.17
C LEU A 40 -3.71 2.59 -1.13
N ALA A 41 -2.97 1.49 -1.01
CA ALA A 41 -3.19 0.31 -1.85
C ALA A 41 -4.62 -0.24 -1.70
N ALA A 42 -5.12 -0.36 -0.46
CA ALA A 42 -6.45 -0.86 -0.17
C ALA A 42 -7.55 0.03 -0.77
N ALA A 43 -7.42 1.35 -0.66
CA ALA A 43 -8.37 2.29 -1.25
C ALA A 43 -8.37 2.20 -2.78
N THR A 44 -7.19 2.11 -3.41
CA THR A 44 -7.09 1.96 -4.87
C THR A 44 -7.66 0.63 -5.36
N LEU A 45 -7.40 -0.49 -4.67
CA LEU A 45 -7.98 -1.79 -5.00
C LEU A 45 -9.51 -1.78 -4.84
N ALA A 46 -10.00 -1.22 -3.73
CA ALA A 46 -11.43 -1.07 -3.51
C ALA A 46 -12.10 -0.21 -4.59
N GLU A 47 -11.44 0.83 -5.07
CA GLU A 47 -11.93 1.67 -6.17
C GLU A 47 -12.00 0.89 -7.49
N MET A 48 -10.94 0.14 -7.82
CA MET A 48 -10.90 -0.72 -9.01
C MET A 48 -12.01 -1.79 -8.99
N ASP A 49 -12.36 -2.29 -7.81
CA ASP A 49 -13.43 -3.26 -7.59
C ASP A 49 -14.84 -2.63 -7.52
N GLY A 50 -14.96 -1.30 -7.64
CA GLY A 50 -16.24 -0.59 -7.51
C GLY A 50 -16.82 -0.57 -6.10
N ARG A 51 -16.01 -0.81 -5.06
CA ARG A 51 -16.41 -0.82 -3.64
C ARG A 51 -16.33 0.59 -3.04
N GLU A 52 -17.13 1.52 -3.56
CA GLU A 52 -17.11 2.94 -3.16
C GLU A 52 -17.22 3.17 -1.64
N PHE A 53 -18.00 2.33 -0.94
CA PHE A 53 -18.14 2.42 0.51
C PHE A 53 -16.82 2.12 1.23
N ALA A 54 -16.10 1.08 0.81
CA ALA A 54 -14.80 0.72 1.38
C ALA A 54 -13.77 1.81 1.13
N VAL A 55 -13.74 2.39 -0.08
CA VAL A 55 -12.86 3.54 -0.42
C VAL A 55 -13.07 4.69 0.57
N ARG A 56 -14.33 5.16 0.71
CA ARG A 56 -14.65 6.29 1.61
C ARG A 56 -14.32 5.98 3.06
N ARG A 57 -14.55 4.73 3.49
CA ARG A 57 -14.28 4.30 4.86
C ARG A 57 -12.78 4.25 5.16
N ILE A 58 -11.98 3.68 4.26
CA ILE A 58 -10.52 3.67 4.38
C ILE A 58 -9.98 5.10 4.42
N GLN A 59 -10.40 5.95 3.49
CA GLN A 59 -9.97 7.36 3.45
C GLN A 59 -10.35 8.10 4.74
N HIS A 60 -11.55 7.89 5.27
CA HIS A 60 -11.98 8.47 6.53
C HIS A 60 -11.16 7.96 7.73
N LEU A 61 -10.79 6.69 7.74
CA LEU A 61 -9.94 6.13 8.81
C LEU A 61 -8.52 6.68 8.70
N LEU A 62 -7.97 6.81 7.50
CA LEU A 62 -6.66 7.42 7.29
C LEU A 62 -6.60 8.87 7.80
N THR A 63 -7.61 9.72 7.53
CA THR A 63 -7.60 11.11 8.05
C THR A 63 -7.57 11.21 9.57
N ARG A 64 -7.92 10.12 10.27
CA ARG A 64 -7.92 10.01 11.73
C ARG A 64 -6.67 9.32 12.29
N LEU A 65 -5.69 8.97 11.47
CA LEU A 65 -4.47 8.27 11.89
C LEU A 65 -3.77 9.00 13.06
N GLY A 66 -3.67 8.29 14.19
CA GLY A 66 -3.11 8.81 15.44
C GLY A 66 -3.90 9.96 16.07
N SER A 67 -5.22 10.03 15.81
CA SER A 67 -6.16 10.91 16.48
C SER A 67 -7.28 10.10 17.16
N GLY A 68 -7.72 10.54 18.35
CA GLY A 68 -8.72 9.83 19.15
C GLY A 68 -8.11 8.69 19.98
N ASP A 69 -8.94 7.72 20.39
CA ASP A 69 -8.49 6.50 21.06
C ASP A 69 -7.73 5.62 20.05
N PRO A 70 -6.41 5.41 20.22
CA PRO A 70 -5.61 4.64 19.29
C PRO A 70 -6.13 3.22 19.10
N ASP A 71 -6.63 2.58 20.17
CA ASP A 71 -7.05 1.19 20.14
C ASP A 71 -8.34 1.01 19.34
N GLU A 72 -9.32 1.92 19.53
CA GLU A 72 -10.60 1.87 18.82
C GLU A 72 -10.45 2.20 17.33
N TRP A 73 -9.66 3.22 17.00
CA TRP A 73 -9.37 3.58 15.61
C TRP A 73 -8.63 2.44 14.90
N PHE A 74 -7.59 1.91 15.55
CA PHE A 74 -6.74 0.86 15.00
C PHE A 74 -7.54 -0.41 14.75
N GLU A 75 -8.38 -0.83 15.70
CA GLU A 75 -9.24 -1.99 15.53
C GLU A 75 -10.17 -1.83 14.31
N GLN A 76 -10.80 -0.67 14.14
CA GLN A 76 -11.67 -0.40 12.99
C GLN A 76 -10.89 -0.45 11.67
N PHE A 77 -9.70 0.15 11.62
CA PHE A 77 -8.86 0.18 10.43
C PHE A 77 -8.30 -1.19 10.06
N HIS A 78 -7.73 -1.89 11.04
CA HIS A 78 -7.23 -3.25 10.87
C HIS A 78 -8.33 -4.21 10.41
N ASN A 79 -9.53 -4.14 10.99
CA ASN A 79 -10.64 -5.01 10.58
C ASN A 79 -11.14 -4.72 9.16
N GLU A 80 -11.20 -3.45 8.76
CA GLU A 80 -11.58 -3.07 7.39
C GLU A 80 -10.54 -3.58 6.39
N LEU A 81 -9.25 -3.43 6.70
CA LEU A 81 -8.17 -3.94 5.86
C LEU A 81 -8.15 -5.47 5.81
N ALA A 82 -8.32 -6.16 6.94
CA ALA A 82 -8.36 -7.62 7.00
C ALA A 82 -9.55 -8.22 6.22
N ALA A 83 -10.64 -7.47 6.07
CA ALA A 83 -11.77 -7.85 5.23
C ALA A 83 -11.47 -7.69 3.73
N LEU A 84 -10.55 -6.81 3.37
CA LEU A 84 -10.07 -6.59 2.01
C LEU A 84 -8.80 -7.40 1.69
N ASP A 85 -8.16 -7.99 2.69
CA ASP A 85 -6.87 -8.67 2.57
C ASP A 85 -6.97 -10.05 1.90
N ALA A 86 -7.38 -10.06 0.64
CA ALA A 86 -7.23 -11.22 -0.25
C ALA A 86 -5.83 -11.23 -0.90
N GLU A 87 -5.20 -10.06 -1.04
CA GLU A 87 -3.94 -9.87 -1.76
C GLU A 87 -2.69 -9.76 -0.86
N GLY A 88 -2.81 -9.94 0.45
CA GLY A 88 -1.68 -9.89 1.38
C GLY A 88 -1.19 -8.47 1.71
N LEU A 89 -2.10 -7.50 1.75
CA LEU A 89 -1.90 -6.09 2.13
C LEU A 89 -1.28 -5.92 3.52
N LEU A 90 -1.56 -6.84 4.45
CA LEU A 90 -1.08 -6.73 5.83
C LEU A 90 0.24 -7.47 6.07
N TRP A 91 0.68 -8.28 5.10
CA TRP A 91 1.96 -8.98 5.17
C TRP A 91 3.13 -8.00 4.94
N PRO A 92 4.27 -8.12 5.65
CA PRO A 92 4.64 -9.17 6.59
C PRO A 92 4.28 -8.88 8.06
N LEU A 93 3.79 -7.67 8.38
CA LEU A 93 3.52 -7.27 9.77
C LEU A 93 2.39 -8.07 10.41
N TYR A 94 1.43 -8.53 9.61
CA TYR A 94 0.38 -9.41 10.05
C TYR A 94 0.25 -10.62 9.11
N ALA A 95 -0.14 -11.74 9.69
CA ALA A 95 -0.44 -12.96 8.98
C ALA A 95 -1.65 -13.64 9.63
N ARG A 96 -2.33 -14.51 8.87
CA ARG A 96 -3.36 -15.37 9.46
C ARG A 96 -2.71 -16.41 10.36
N ASP A 97 -3.16 -16.48 11.60
CA ASP A 97 -2.78 -17.54 12.54
C ASP A 97 -3.42 -18.89 12.17
N ASP A 98 -3.14 -19.93 12.96
CA ASP A 98 -3.71 -21.26 12.77
C ASP A 98 -5.25 -21.31 12.84
N GLN A 99 -5.89 -20.25 13.36
CA GLN A 99 -7.34 -20.09 13.43
C GLN A 99 -7.90 -19.23 12.28
N GLY A 100 -7.05 -18.76 11.37
CA GLY A 100 -7.41 -17.92 10.25
C GLY A 100 -7.62 -16.44 10.62
N LYS A 101 -7.33 -16.04 11.86
CA LYS A 101 -7.44 -14.66 12.34
C LYS A 101 -6.16 -13.90 12.01
N MET A 102 -6.32 -12.65 11.58
CA MET A 102 -5.18 -11.77 11.33
C MET A 102 -4.50 -11.40 12.67
N ALA A 103 -3.23 -11.74 12.80
CA ALA A 103 -2.42 -11.55 13.99
C ALA A 103 -1.06 -10.92 13.64
N ARG A 104 -0.53 -10.10 14.56
CA ARG A 104 0.76 -9.44 14.40
C ARG A 104 1.89 -10.47 14.41
N THR A 105 2.86 -10.31 13.51
CA THR A 105 4.08 -11.13 13.44
C THR A 105 5.24 -10.47 14.19
N GLU A 106 6.41 -11.10 14.16
CA GLU A 106 7.67 -10.52 14.68
C GLU A 106 8.31 -9.50 13.72
N ALA A 107 7.74 -9.30 12.52
CA ALA A 107 8.25 -8.31 11.58
C ALA A 107 8.05 -6.89 12.12
N ALA A 108 9.07 -6.05 11.95
CA ALA A 108 9.04 -4.66 12.36
C ALA A 108 9.39 -3.75 11.17
N VAL A 109 8.73 -2.60 11.10
CA VAL A 109 9.04 -1.59 10.09
C VAL A 109 10.36 -0.92 10.43
N ALA A 110 11.29 -0.90 9.48
CA ALA A 110 12.60 -0.31 9.66
C ALA A 110 12.50 1.17 10.08
N PRO A 111 13.40 1.66 10.96
CA PRO A 111 13.35 3.05 11.45
C PRO A 111 13.40 4.14 10.37
N GLY A 112 13.95 3.82 9.19
CA GLY A 112 14.05 4.73 8.04
C GLY A 112 12.87 4.69 7.07
N PHE A 113 11.81 3.94 7.39
CA PHE A 113 10.63 3.84 6.54
C PHE A 113 9.85 5.16 6.55
N ASP A 114 9.71 5.78 5.39
CA ASP A 114 9.10 7.09 5.19
C ASP A 114 7.97 7.07 4.16
N ALA A 115 7.50 8.25 3.74
CA ALA A 115 6.45 8.39 2.73
C ALA A 115 6.82 7.73 1.39
N ARG A 116 8.09 7.77 0.98
CA ARG A 116 8.55 7.16 -0.26
C ARG A 116 8.53 5.64 -0.16
N SER A 117 8.93 5.08 0.99
CA SER A 117 8.77 3.65 1.26
C SER A 117 7.31 3.23 1.31
N GLY A 118 6.43 4.02 1.95
CA GLY A 118 4.99 3.76 1.96
C GLY A 118 4.36 3.78 0.57
N TRP A 119 4.82 4.68 -0.31
CA TRP A 119 4.38 4.71 -1.70
C TRP A 119 4.85 3.48 -2.49
N ALA A 120 6.13 3.12 -2.39
CA ALA A 120 6.65 1.93 -3.06
C ALA A 120 5.98 0.65 -2.56
N LEU A 121 5.64 0.58 -1.27
CA LEU A 121 4.85 -0.50 -0.69
C LEU A 121 3.47 -0.57 -1.34
N ALA A 122 2.77 0.57 -1.48
CA ALA A 122 1.46 0.60 -2.12
C ALA A 122 1.52 0.06 -3.57
N LEU A 123 2.54 0.47 -4.33
CA LEU A 123 2.78 -0.02 -5.69
C LEU A 123 3.06 -1.52 -5.73
N ALA A 124 3.81 -2.05 -4.76
CA ALA A 124 4.10 -3.47 -4.66
C ALA A 124 2.82 -4.31 -4.46
N HIS A 125 1.93 -3.88 -3.56
CA HIS A 125 0.64 -4.55 -3.38
C HIS A 125 -0.26 -4.45 -4.62
N LEU A 126 -0.30 -3.30 -5.29
CA LEU A 126 -1.03 -3.16 -6.55
C LEU A 126 -0.46 -4.06 -7.66
N ALA A 127 0.86 -4.23 -7.71
CA ALA A 127 1.51 -5.14 -8.65
C ALA A 127 1.18 -6.60 -8.35
N ILE A 128 1.12 -7.00 -7.07
CA ILE A 128 0.69 -8.34 -6.65
C ILE A 128 -0.77 -8.59 -7.05
N ALA A 129 -1.67 -7.66 -6.73
CA ALA A 129 -3.09 -7.76 -7.08
C ALA A 129 -3.28 -7.87 -8.61
N ARG A 130 -2.52 -7.09 -9.39
CA ARG A 130 -2.51 -7.20 -10.85
C ARG A 130 -2.01 -8.57 -11.33
N ALA A 131 -0.92 -9.08 -10.75
CA ALA A 131 -0.40 -10.40 -11.11
C ALA A 131 -1.42 -11.52 -10.83
N VAL A 132 -2.14 -11.44 -9.70
CA VAL A 132 -3.26 -12.34 -9.37
C VAL A 132 -4.37 -12.22 -10.42
N ASN A 133 -4.81 -10.99 -10.73
CA ASN A 133 -5.88 -10.74 -11.70
C ASN A 133 -5.52 -11.14 -13.15
N GLN A 134 -4.23 -11.28 -13.46
CA GLN A 134 -3.75 -11.69 -14.77
C GLN A 134 -3.32 -13.16 -14.83
N ASP A 135 -3.63 -13.95 -13.79
CA ASP A 135 -3.22 -15.35 -13.67
C ASP A 135 -1.70 -15.56 -13.88
N GLN A 136 -0.88 -14.66 -13.31
CA GLN A 136 0.59 -14.71 -13.32
C GLN A 136 1.17 -15.00 -11.92
N PRO A 137 0.88 -16.19 -11.34
CA PRO A 137 1.32 -16.51 -9.97
C PRO A 137 2.84 -16.57 -9.82
N GLU A 138 3.59 -16.80 -10.90
CA GLU A 138 5.06 -16.85 -10.90
C GLU A 138 5.71 -15.50 -10.59
N ALA A 139 5.02 -14.38 -10.82
CA ALA A 139 5.53 -13.04 -10.50
C ALA A 139 5.41 -12.70 -9.01
N ILE A 140 4.47 -13.34 -8.29
CA ILE A 140 4.11 -12.99 -6.91
C ILE A 140 5.28 -13.16 -5.93
N PRO A 141 6.04 -14.27 -5.90
CA PRO A 141 7.12 -14.45 -4.91
C PRO A 141 8.13 -13.31 -4.95
N ALA A 142 8.48 -12.87 -6.15
CA ALA A 142 9.51 -11.86 -6.32
C ALA A 142 8.99 -10.43 -6.12
N LEU A 143 7.67 -10.22 -6.13
CA LEU A 143 7.04 -8.98 -5.66
C LEU A 143 6.87 -8.98 -4.13
N ALA A 144 6.58 -10.14 -3.53
CA ALA A 144 6.55 -10.30 -2.08
C ALA A 144 7.94 -10.05 -1.46
N GLU A 145 9.02 -10.48 -2.12
CA GLU A 145 10.39 -10.12 -1.72
C GLU A 145 10.61 -8.59 -1.70
N VAL A 146 10.03 -7.85 -2.65
CA VAL A 146 10.10 -6.37 -2.66
C VAL A 146 9.37 -5.80 -1.45
N VAL A 147 8.18 -6.32 -1.11
CA VAL A 147 7.44 -5.90 0.09
C VAL A 147 8.26 -6.11 1.36
N ALA A 148 8.88 -7.30 1.52
CA ALA A 148 9.75 -7.59 2.67
C ALA A 148 10.96 -6.65 2.71
N ASP A 149 11.68 -6.49 1.60
CA ASP A 149 12.87 -5.64 1.55
C ASP A 149 12.53 -4.18 1.89
N LEU A 150 11.41 -3.64 1.39
CA LEU A 150 10.94 -2.30 1.74
C LEU A 150 10.70 -2.15 3.25
N VAL A 151 10.03 -3.13 3.87
CA VAL A 151 9.76 -3.13 5.32
C VAL A 151 11.06 -3.23 6.13
N GLU A 152 12.05 -3.97 5.63
CA GLU A 152 13.37 -4.15 6.25
C GLU A 152 14.33 -2.96 6.01
N GLY A 153 13.91 -1.95 5.24
CA GLY A 153 14.69 -0.71 5.02
C GLY A 153 15.43 -0.67 3.68
N GLY A 154 15.09 -1.57 2.76
CA GLY A 154 15.47 -1.55 1.36
C GLY A 154 15.09 -0.22 0.69
N ARG A 155 15.93 0.23 -0.24
CA ARG A 155 15.75 1.54 -0.89
C ARG A 155 14.63 1.46 -1.92
N PRO A 156 13.57 2.30 -1.82
CA PRO A 156 12.48 2.31 -2.80
C PRO A 156 12.96 2.40 -4.25
N ASP A 157 13.98 3.23 -4.50
CA ASP A 157 14.52 3.49 -5.84
C ASP A 157 15.10 2.27 -6.55
N ALA A 158 15.57 1.28 -5.79
CA ALA A 158 16.05 0.03 -6.37
C ALA A 158 14.90 -0.81 -6.93
N HIS A 159 13.69 -0.65 -6.38
CA HIS A 159 12.52 -1.46 -6.71
C HIS A 159 11.57 -0.78 -7.69
N LEU A 160 11.53 0.55 -7.72
CA LEU A 160 10.60 1.31 -8.55
C LEU A 160 10.57 0.88 -10.03
N PRO A 161 11.71 0.68 -10.73
CA PRO A 161 11.67 0.23 -12.13
C PRO A 161 10.94 -1.11 -12.30
N ARG A 162 11.17 -2.05 -11.38
CA ARG A 162 10.52 -3.36 -11.38
C ARG A 162 9.02 -3.25 -11.09
N LEU A 163 8.65 -2.44 -10.11
CA LEU A 163 7.25 -2.21 -9.73
C LEU A 163 6.47 -1.56 -10.88
N MET A 164 7.05 -0.55 -11.53
CA MET A 164 6.45 0.11 -12.70
C MET A 164 6.25 -0.86 -13.85
N ALA A 165 7.27 -1.68 -14.16
CA ALA A 165 7.16 -2.70 -15.19
C ALA A 165 6.04 -3.72 -14.88
N ALA A 166 5.94 -4.17 -13.62
CA ALA A 166 4.87 -5.07 -13.18
C ALA A 166 3.47 -4.44 -13.29
N LEU A 167 3.35 -3.13 -13.05
CA LEU A 167 2.14 -2.35 -13.28
C LEU A 167 1.84 -2.09 -14.78
N GLY A 168 2.71 -2.53 -15.70
CA GLY A 168 2.55 -2.28 -17.14
C GLY A 168 3.02 -0.89 -17.60
N HIS A 169 3.70 -0.13 -16.74
CA HIS A 169 4.33 1.14 -17.08
C HIS A 169 5.76 0.85 -17.56
N SER A 170 5.89 0.57 -18.85
CA SER A 170 7.21 0.53 -19.48
C SER A 170 7.64 1.97 -19.71
N GLY A 171 8.61 2.45 -18.95
CA GLY A 171 9.29 3.69 -19.31
C GLY A 171 9.98 3.49 -20.65
N GLU A 172 9.36 3.92 -21.75
CA GLU A 172 10.16 4.32 -22.89
C GLU A 172 11.01 5.50 -22.40
N PRO A 173 12.36 5.41 -22.42
CA PRO A 173 13.14 6.62 -22.26
C PRO A 173 12.67 7.54 -23.39
N ALA A 174 12.16 8.72 -23.03
CA ALA A 174 11.78 9.73 -23.98
C ALA A 174 12.93 9.88 -24.98
N GLY A 175 12.73 9.37 -26.20
CA GLY A 175 13.68 9.52 -27.27
C GLY A 175 13.86 11.02 -27.48
N GLU A 176 15.08 11.50 -27.26
CA GLU A 176 15.44 12.85 -27.67
C GLU A 176 15.23 12.99 -29.19
N PRO A 177 14.71 14.14 -29.66
CA PRO A 177 14.45 14.41 -31.07
C PRO A 177 15.72 14.45 -31.93
#